data_AF-A0A946YZI1-F1
#
_entry.id   AF-A0A946YZI1-F1
#
_cell.length_a   1.000
_cell.length_b   1.000
_cell.length_c   1.000
_cell.angle_alpha   90.00
_cell.angle_beta   90.00
_cell.angle_gamma   90.00
#
_symmetry.space_group_name_H-M   'P 1'
#
loop_
_entity.id
_entity.type
_entity.pdbx_description
1 polymer ?
#
loop_
_entity_poly.entity_id
_entity_poly.type
_entity_poly.pdbx_seq_one_letter_code
_entity_poly.pdbx_strand_id
1 'polypeptide(L)'
;MLATITTKTIRDRWLSVAIGAGTMALLLIGGMAIYRDLDLSIYTGLPEAFRSLIGITADTDVGGLAYGAIYSSYGVLVIAGLAISLGSGSFAREEANGTMGLLLGNPKSRTDVVVSKAIALIVLMASASAVLWLGGLIAPSILDVNVGSLDVGALIIHMFVHAVFYG
;
A
#
# COMPACT_ATOMS: atom_id res chain seq x y z
N MET A 1 -3.20 5.11 28.35
CA MET A 1 -4.51 4.48 28.09
C MET A 1 -4.94 4.82 26.67
N LEU A 2 -5.45 3.87 25.90
CA LEU A 2 -6.08 4.18 24.61
C LEU A 2 -7.52 4.60 24.89
N ALA A 3 -7.88 5.83 24.55
CA ALA A 3 -9.16 6.42 24.95
C ALA A 3 -10.34 5.98 24.08
N THR A 4 -10.11 5.42 22.90
CA THR A 4 -11.16 5.14 21.90
C THR A 4 -10.99 3.78 21.21
N ILE A 5 -12.09 3.23 20.68
CA ILE A 5 -12.09 2.00 19.87
C ILE A 5 -11.15 2.14 18.66
N THR A 6 -11.14 3.33 18.03
CA THR A 6 -10.29 3.65 16.89
C THR A 6 -8.80 3.56 17.26
N THR A 7 -8.36 4.22 18.32
CA THR A 7 -6.95 4.22 18.73
C THR A 7 -6.47 2.84 19.17
N LYS A 8 -7.33 2.05 19.83
CA LYS A 8 -7.06 0.63 20.10
C LYS A 8 -6.87 -0.17 18.82
N THR A 9 -7.81 -0.05 17.88
CA THR A 9 -7.76 -0.79 16.61
C THR A 9 -6.49 -0.47 15.82
N ILE A 10 -6.09 0.80 15.77
CA ILE A 10 -4.84 1.23 15.13
C ILE A 10 -3.64 0.57 15.83
N ARG A 11 -3.54 0.65 17.17
CA ARG A 11 -2.45 0.05 17.94
C ARG A 11 -2.38 -1.48 17.81
N ASP A 12 -3.50 -2.16 17.63
CA ASP A 12 -3.49 -3.61 17.51
C ASP A 12 -3.02 -4.08 16.11
N ARG A 13 -3.01 -3.18 15.12
CA ARG A 13 -2.81 -3.51 13.70
C ARG A 13 -1.70 -2.73 12.99
N TRP A 14 -1.11 -1.71 13.62
CA TRP A 14 -0.09 -0.88 12.97
C TRP A 14 1.13 -1.70 12.51
N LEU A 15 1.51 -2.75 13.25
CA LEU A 15 2.71 -3.52 12.92
C LEU A 15 2.56 -4.26 11.59
N SER A 16 1.41 -4.89 11.31
CA SER A 16 1.19 -5.56 10.01
C SER A 16 1.22 -4.56 8.85
N VAL A 17 0.68 -3.36 9.08
CA VAL A 17 0.70 -2.28 8.08
C VAL A 17 2.12 -1.76 7.85
N ALA A 18 2.87 -1.50 8.92
CA ALA A 18 4.25 -1.04 8.86
C ALA A 18 5.15 -2.06 8.14
N ILE A 19 4.99 -3.36 8.45
CA ILE A 19 5.74 -4.42 7.77
C ILE A 19 5.37 -4.47 6.28
N GLY A 20 4.09 -4.50 5.93
CA GLY A 20 3.68 -4.62 4.53
C GLY A 20 4.10 -3.40 3.69
N ALA A 21 3.79 -2.19 4.16
CA ALA A 21 4.16 -0.96 3.46
C ALA A 21 5.68 -0.74 3.44
N GLY A 22 6.36 -0.99 4.57
CA GLY A 22 7.82 -0.86 4.68
C GLY A 22 8.54 -1.86 3.77
N THR A 23 8.07 -3.09 3.68
CA THR A 23 8.66 -4.10 2.77
C THR A 23 8.51 -3.67 1.31
N MET A 24 7.36 -3.13 0.91
CA MET A 24 7.18 -2.62 -0.45
C MET A 24 8.07 -1.41 -0.73
N ALA A 25 8.23 -0.49 0.22
CA ALA A 25 9.17 0.62 0.09
C ALA A 25 10.61 0.14 -0.09
N LEU A 26 11.05 -0.86 0.70
CA LEU A 26 12.37 -1.46 0.56
C LEU A 26 12.54 -2.22 -0.76
N LEU A 27 11.50 -2.93 -1.23
CA LEU A 27 11.51 -3.58 -2.53
C LEU A 27 11.65 -2.57 -3.66
N LEU A 28 11.00 -1.40 -3.58
CA LEU A 28 11.17 -0.36 -4.59
C LEU A 28 12.62 0.12 -4.64
N ILE A 29 13.24 0.39 -3.49
CA ILE A 29 14.65 0.78 -3.42
C ILE A 29 15.53 -0.32 -4.05
N GLY A 30 15.36 -1.58 -3.63
CA GLY A 30 16.17 -2.69 -4.15
C GLY A 30 15.96 -2.94 -5.64
N GLY A 31 14.72 -2.95 -6.11
CA GLY A 31 14.41 -3.18 -7.52
C GLY A 31 14.84 -2.02 -8.41
N MET A 32 14.71 -0.77 -7.95
CA MET A 32 15.25 0.38 -8.67
C MET A 32 16.77 0.36 -8.74
N ALA A 33 17.46 -0.07 -7.67
CA ALA A 33 18.91 -0.25 -7.69
C ALA A 33 19.33 -1.29 -8.72
N ILE A 34 18.61 -2.41 -8.82
CA ILE A 34 18.87 -3.45 -9.83
C ILE A 34 18.60 -2.90 -11.24
N TYR A 35 17.46 -2.22 -11.45
CA TYR A 35 17.07 -1.73 -12.77
C TYR A 35 17.96 -0.62 -13.30
N ARG A 36 18.63 0.13 -12.42
CA ARG A 36 19.58 1.17 -12.81
C ARG A 36 20.75 0.63 -13.65
N ASP A 37 21.19 -0.59 -13.34
CA ASP A 37 22.33 -1.21 -14.01
C ASP A 37 21.91 -2.08 -15.20
N LEU A 38 20.60 -2.20 -15.49
CA LEU A 38 20.10 -2.97 -16.62
C LEU A 38 20.17 -2.18 -17.92
N ASP A 39 20.60 -2.86 -18.99
CA ASP A 39 20.48 -2.32 -20.34
C ASP A 39 19.01 -2.40 -20.81
N LEU A 40 18.36 -1.23 -20.87
CA LEU A 40 16.97 -1.10 -21.29
C LEU A 40 16.76 -1.38 -22.79
N SER A 41 17.84 -1.52 -23.57
CA SER A 41 17.78 -1.83 -25.00
C SER A 41 16.99 -3.11 -25.30
N ILE A 42 17.04 -4.08 -24.38
CA ILE A 42 16.29 -5.34 -24.44
C ILE A 42 14.77 -5.08 -24.49
N TYR A 43 14.29 -4.08 -23.74
CA TYR A 43 12.88 -3.72 -23.72
C TYR A 43 12.48 -2.83 -24.90
N THR A 44 13.33 -1.86 -25.26
CA THR A 44 13.04 -0.95 -26.39
C THR A 44 13.12 -1.67 -27.74
N GLY A 45 13.89 -2.76 -27.84
CA GLY A 45 14.01 -3.59 -29.04
C GLY A 45 12.82 -4.52 -29.29
N LEU A 46 11.89 -4.67 -28.33
CA LEU A 46 10.71 -5.50 -28.50
C LEU A 46 9.72 -4.87 -29.50
N PRO A 47 8.99 -5.68 -30.29
CA PRO A 47 7.88 -5.18 -31.11
C PRO A 47 6.87 -4.41 -30.25
N GLU A 48 6.26 -3.37 -30.82
CA GLU A 48 5.32 -2.48 -30.11
C GLU A 48 4.16 -3.24 -29.45
N ALA A 49 3.64 -4.28 -30.11
CA ALA A 49 2.60 -5.14 -29.55
C ALA A 49 3.03 -5.79 -28.22
N PHE A 50 4.27 -6.23 -28.10
CA PHE A 50 4.79 -6.81 -26.85
C PHE A 50 5.05 -5.74 -25.80
N ARG A 51 5.60 -4.57 -26.19
CA ARG A 51 5.82 -3.43 -25.28
C ARG A 51 4.52 -2.91 -24.68
N SER A 52 3.48 -2.76 -25.50
CA SER A 52 2.15 -2.35 -25.04
C SER A 52 1.51 -3.39 -24.13
N LEU A 53 1.72 -4.69 -24.37
CA LEU A 53 1.17 -5.76 -23.53
C LEU A 53 1.74 -5.74 -22.11
N ILE A 54 3.04 -5.48 -21.97
CA ILE A 54 3.73 -5.40 -20.66
C ILE A 54 3.71 -3.99 -20.05
N GLY A 55 3.03 -3.04 -20.70
CA GLY A 55 2.88 -1.67 -20.19
C GLY A 55 4.14 -0.81 -20.27
N ILE A 56 5.11 -1.16 -21.11
CA ILE A 56 6.32 -0.36 -21.35
C ILE A 56 6.04 0.58 -22.52
N THR A 57 5.98 1.88 -22.25
CA THR A 57 5.87 2.92 -23.29
C THR A 57 7.24 3.33 -23.81
N ALA A 58 7.29 4.02 -24.95
CA ALA A 58 8.55 4.47 -25.55
C ALA A 58 9.36 5.41 -24.63
N ASP A 59 8.68 6.10 -23.70
CA ASP A 59 9.29 7.05 -22.75
C ASP A 59 9.56 6.43 -21.36
N THR A 60 9.43 5.11 -21.23
CA THR A 60 9.62 4.44 -19.94
C THR A 60 11.11 4.32 -19.60
N ASP A 61 11.56 5.15 -18.67
CA ASP A 61 12.90 5.10 -18.07
C ASP A 61 12.97 4.08 -16.91
N VAL A 62 14.16 3.86 -16.36
CA VAL A 62 14.45 3.00 -15.18
C VAL A 62 13.43 3.23 -14.06
N GLY A 63 13.13 4.49 -13.74
CA GLY A 63 12.14 4.85 -12.74
C GLY A 63 10.76 4.30 -13.08
N GLY A 64 10.29 4.54 -14.31
CA GLY A 64 8.98 4.05 -14.77
C GLY A 64 8.85 2.53 -14.69
N LEU A 65 9.92 1.79 -15.06
CA LEU A 65 9.95 0.33 -14.92
C LEU A 65 9.89 -0.11 -13.47
N ALA A 66 10.68 0.50 -12.57
CA ALA A 66 10.69 0.13 -11.16
C ALA A 66 9.32 0.37 -10.50
N TYR A 67 8.69 1.52 -10.76
CA TYR A 67 7.36 1.82 -10.25
C TYR A 67 6.29 0.89 -10.82
N GLY A 68 6.30 0.66 -12.13
CA GLY A 68 5.36 -0.26 -12.79
C GLY A 68 5.49 -1.69 -12.27
N ALA A 69 6.71 -2.20 -12.19
CA ALA A 69 7.00 -3.58 -11.82
C ALA A 69 6.87 -3.87 -10.33
N ILE A 70 6.88 -2.85 -9.46
CA ILE A 70 6.88 -3.04 -8.00
C ILE A 70 5.63 -2.42 -7.37
N TYR A 71 5.38 -1.13 -7.56
CA TYR A 71 4.24 -0.46 -6.93
C TYR A 71 2.93 -0.76 -7.65
N SER A 72 2.89 -0.61 -8.97
CA SER A 72 1.66 -0.82 -9.75
C SER A 72 1.23 -2.29 -9.80
N SER A 73 2.18 -3.23 -9.72
CA SER A 73 1.88 -4.67 -9.69
C SER A 73 1.72 -5.19 -8.24
N TYR A 74 2.81 -5.33 -7.49
CA TYR A 74 2.83 -5.95 -6.18
C TYR A 74 2.32 -5.01 -5.08
N GLY A 75 2.63 -3.72 -5.17
CA GLY A 75 2.21 -2.73 -4.19
C GLY A 75 0.69 -2.66 -4.08
N VAL A 76 -0.02 -2.65 -5.20
CA VAL A 76 -1.50 -2.68 -5.24
C VAL A 76 -2.03 -3.93 -4.55
N LEU A 77 -1.48 -5.11 -4.90
CA LEU A 77 -1.91 -6.39 -4.33
C LEU A 77 -1.65 -6.48 -2.82
N VAL A 78 -0.51 -5.98 -2.36
CA VAL A 78 -0.14 -5.99 -0.94
C VAL A 78 -1.03 -5.05 -0.14
N ILE A 79 -1.26 -3.82 -0.63
CA ILE A 79 -2.14 -2.87 0.03
C ILE A 79 -3.60 -3.38 0.05
N ALA A 80 -4.10 -3.94 -1.06
CA ALA A 80 -5.42 -4.54 -1.11
C ALA A 80 -5.53 -5.74 -0.15
N GLY A 81 -4.53 -6.63 -0.15
CA GLY A 81 -4.49 -7.78 0.78
C GLY A 81 -4.45 -7.36 2.25
N LEU A 82 -3.74 -6.27 2.58
CA LEU A 82 -3.75 -5.68 3.91
C LEU A 82 -5.14 -5.14 4.27
N ALA A 83 -5.77 -4.40 3.37
CA ALA A 83 -7.12 -3.88 3.58
C ALA A 83 -8.12 -5.01 3.86
N ILE A 84 -8.14 -6.07 3.01
CA ILE A 84 -8.99 -7.26 3.17
C ILE A 84 -8.73 -7.95 4.50
N SER A 85 -7.46 -8.17 4.85
CA SER A 85 -7.07 -8.88 6.06
C SER A 85 -7.47 -8.13 7.34
N LEU A 86 -7.31 -6.80 7.31
CA LEU A 86 -7.65 -5.95 8.45
C LEU A 86 -9.17 -5.73 8.57
N GLY A 87 -9.86 -5.57 7.43
CA GLY A 87 -11.31 -5.44 7.34
C GLY A 87 -12.03 -6.69 7.84
N SER A 88 -11.71 -7.85 7.26
CA SER A 88 -12.28 -9.14 7.68
C SER A 88 -11.97 -9.49 9.14
N GLY A 89 -10.74 -9.20 9.59
CA GLY A 89 -10.30 -9.45 10.96
C GLY A 89 -10.82 -8.45 12.00
N SER A 90 -11.56 -7.41 11.61
CA SER A 90 -11.98 -6.32 12.50
C SER A 90 -12.95 -6.77 13.59
N PHE A 91 -13.82 -7.75 13.28
CA PHE A 91 -14.78 -8.36 14.21
C PHE A 91 -14.46 -9.81 14.54
N ALA A 92 -14.04 -10.60 13.55
CA ALA A 92 -13.72 -12.02 13.72
C ALA A 92 -12.72 -12.27 14.86
N ARG A 93 -11.75 -11.36 15.06
CA ARG A 93 -10.77 -11.48 16.14
C ARG A 93 -11.35 -11.20 17.53
N GLU A 94 -12.27 -10.24 17.64
CA GLU A 94 -12.93 -9.92 18.91
C GLU A 94 -13.86 -11.08 19.33
N GLU A 95 -14.47 -11.76 18.36
CA GLU A 95 -15.27 -12.96 18.57
C GLU A 95 -14.40 -14.15 18.95
N ALA A 96 -13.31 -14.42 18.21
CA ALA A 96 -12.37 -15.49 18.53
C ALA A 96 -11.72 -15.33 19.92
N ASN A 97 -11.48 -14.09 20.36
CA ASN A 97 -10.94 -13.79 21.69
C ASN A 97 -12.01 -13.77 22.80
N GLY A 98 -13.29 -14.01 22.48
CA GLY A 98 -14.40 -13.96 23.46
C GLY A 98 -14.70 -12.56 24.00
N THR A 99 -14.15 -11.52 23.39
CA THR A 99 -14.22 -10.12 23.84
C THR A 99 -15.36 -9.32 23.22
N MET A 100 -16.08 -9.87 22.24
CA MET A 100 -17.21 -9.21 21.58
C MET A 100 -18.33 -8.84 22.56
N GLY A 101 -18.65 -9.73 23.51
CA GLY A 101 -19.67 -9.46 24.53
C GLY A 101 -19.29 -8.30 25.46
N LEU A 102 -18.00 -8.16 25.79
CA LEU A 102 -17.49 -7.03 26.59
C LEU A 102 -17.56 -5.71 25.81
N LEU A 103 -17.28 -5.73 24.50
CA LEU A 103 -17.36 -4.55 23.66
C LEU A 103 -18.80 -4.05 23.53
N LEU A 104 -19.74 -4.97 23.25
CA LEU A 104 -21.17 -4.67 23.04
C LEU A 104 -21.96 -4.48 24.34
N GLY A 105 -21.41 -4.90 25.48
CA GLY A 105 -21.97 -4.64 26.81
C GLY A 105 -21.78 -3.19 27.28
N ASN A 106 -20.93 -2.41 26.62
CA ASN A 106 -20.80 -0.98 26.88
C ASN A 106 -22.00 -0.22 26.29
N PRO A 107 -22.41 0.93 26.89
CA PRO A 107 -23.48 1.78 26.39
C PRO A 107 -23.03 2.59 25.16
N LYS A 108 -22.63 1.90 24.09
CA LYS A 108 -22.25 2.44 22.79
C LYS A 108 -23.12 1.81 21.72
N SER A 109 -23.54 2.60 20.74
CA SER A 109 -24.35 2.06 19.65
C SER A 109 -23.52 1.10 18.79
N ARG A 110 -24.16 0.10 18.19
CA ARG A 110 -23.47 -0.82 17.26
C ARG A 110 -22.87 -0.08 16.08
N THR A 111 -23.56 0.96 15.59
CA THR A 111 -23.09 1.84 14.51
C THR A 111 -21.81 2.56 14.91
N ASP A 112 -21.70 3.10 16.12
CA ASP A 112 -20.48 3.79 16.58
C ASP A 112 -19.28 2.84 16.58
N VAL A 113 -19.47 1.58 16.98
CA VAL A 113 -18.42 0.56 16.97
C VAL A 113 -17.94 0.28 15.55
N VAL A 114 -18.89 0.08 14.62
CA VAL A 114 -18.60 -0.17 13.19
C VAL A 114 -17.86 1.02 12.58
N VAL A 115 -18.38 2.23 12.75
CA VAL A 115 -17.77 3.46 12.24
C VAL A 115 -16.38 3.68 12.83
N SER A 116 -16.20 3.47 14.14
CA SER A 116 -14.90 3.62 14.80
C SER A 116 -13.84 2.67 14.23
N LYS A 117 -14.22 1.42 13.92
CA LYS A 117 -13.34 0.43 13.30
C LYS A 117 -13.09 0.75 11.82
N ALA A 118 -14.09 1.19 11.07
CA ALA A 118 -13.93 1.64 9.69
C ALA A 118 -12.95 2.83 9.58
N ILE A 119 -13.11 3.84 10.45
CA ILE A 119 -12.18 4.97 10.53
C ILE A 119 -10.75 4.48 10.83
N ALA A 120 -10.59 3.54 11.76
CA ALA A 120 -9.27 2.99 12.07
C ALA A 120 -8.62 2.32 10.85
N LEU A 121 -9.39 1.57 10.06
CA LEU A 121 -8.90 0.92 8.84
C LEU A 121 -8.49 1.96 7.78
N ILE A 122 -9.30 2.99 7.56
CA ILE A 122 -8.96 4.08 6.63
C ILE A 122 -7.67 4.78 7.06
N VAL A 123 -7.51 5.09 8.35
CA VAL A 123 -6.29 5.71 8.89
C VAL A 123 -5.07 4.80 8.71
N LEU A 124 -5.23 3.49 8.93
CA LEU A 124 -4.17 2.52 8.72
C LEU A 124 -3.76 2.44 7.23
N MET A 125 -4.72 2.42 6.30
CA MET A 125 -4.44 2.42 4.86
C MET A 125 -3.83 3.75 4.38
N ALA A 126 -4.26 4.87 4.94
CA ALA A 126 -3.66 6.17 4.66
C ALA A 126 -2.21 6.23 5.15
N SER A 127 -1.94 5.67 6.34
CA SER A 127 -0.58 5.56 6.89
C SER A 127 0.30 4.64 6.03
N ALA A 128 -0.24 3.50 5.56
CA ALA A 128 0.45 2.61 4.63
C ALA A 128 0.84 3.35 3.34
N SER A 129 -0.12 4.08 2.78
CA SER A 129 0.06 4.86 1.55
C SER A 129 1.08 5.98 1.75
N ALA A 130 1.07 6.66 2.89
CA ALA A 130 2.09 7.66 3.22
C ALA A 130 3.49 7.06 3.29
N VAL A 131 3.65 5.86 3.85
CA VAL A 131 4.94 5.14 3.87
C VAL A 131 5.40 4.80 2.45
N LEU A 132 4.51 4.32 1.59
CA LEU A 132 4.84 4.05 0.17
C LEU A 132 5.20 5.33 -0.58
N TRP A 133 4.48 6.42 -0.35
CA TRP A 133 4.78 7.71 -0.95
C TRP A 133 6.16 8.21 -0.53
N LEU A 134 6.49 8.15 0.76
CA LEU A 134 7.83 8.48 1.25
C LEU A 134 8.89 7.56 0.64
N GLY A 135 8.64 6.25 0.56
CA GLY A 135 9.52 5.30 -0.12
C GLY A 135 9.74 5.66 -1.59
N GLY A 136 8.69 6.08 -2.28
CA GLY A 136 8.75 6.57 -3.66
C GLY A 136 9.51 7.88 -3.83
N LEU A 137 9.44 8.80 -2.87
CA LEU A 137 10.28 10.01 -2.92
C LEU A 137 11.76 9.70 -2.62
N ILE A 138 11.99 8.81 -1.65
CA ILE A 138 13.33 8.49 -1.15
C ILE A 138 14.12 7.64 -2.14
N ALA A 139 13.52 6.58 -2.70
CA ALA A 139 14.21 5.64 -3.60
C ALA A 139 14.96 6.31 -4.77
N PRO A 140 14.31 7.12 -5.63
CA PRO A 140 14.99 7.79 -6.74
C PRO A 140 15.98 8.84 -6.26
N SER A 141 15.76 9.48 -5.09
CA SER A 141 16.68 10.48 -4.56
C SER A 141 18.01 9.89 -4.06
N ILE A 142 17.98 8.73 -3.41
CA ILE A 142 19.19 8.04 -2.93
C ILE A 142 19.93 7.39 -4.10
N LEU A 143 19.17 6.87 -5.06
CA LEU A 143 19.71 6.18 -6.21
C LEU A 143 19.96 7.09 -7.40
N ASP A 144 19.74 8.40 -7.31
CA ASP A 144 19.95 9.36 -8.40
C ASP A 144 19.38 8.85 -9.75
N VAL A 145 18.12 8.38 -9.70
CA VAL A 145 17.35 7.88 -10.84
C VAL A 145 16.30 8.91 -11.22
N ASN A 146 16.23 9.27 -12.50
CA ASN A 146 15.18 10.15 -12.99
C ASN A 146 13.84 9.39 -13.06
N VAL A 147 12.79 10.01 -12.53
CA VAL A 147 11.43 9.46 -12.53
C VAL A 147 10.57 10.04 -13.68
N GLY A 148 11.14 10.93 -14.48
CA GLY A 148 10.53 11.50 -15.67
C GLY A 148 9.22 12.22 -15.36
N SER A 149 8.16 11.87 -16.09
CA SER A 149 6.81 12.43 -15.96
C SER A 149 5.91 11.68 -14.98
N LEU A 150 6.46 10.75 -14.19
CA LEU A 150 5.65 9.91 -13.30
C LEU A 150 5.21 10.69 -12.06
N ASP A 151 3.90 10.83 -11.89
CA ASP A 151 3.31 11.42 -10.68
C ASP A 151 3.15 10.34 -9.60
N VAL A 152 4.13 10.28 -8.71
CA VAL A 152 4.15 9.34 -7.58
C VAL A 152 2.97 9.59 -6.64
N GLY A 153 2.56 10.84 -6.46
CA GLY A 153 1.43 11.20 -5.60
C GLY A 153 0.12 10.64 -6.15
N ALA A 154 -0.12 10.83 -7.44
CA ALA A 154 -1.30 10.30 -8.12
C ALA A 154 -1.36 8.77 -8.07
N LEU A 155 -0.23 8.08 -8.30
CA LEU A 155 -0.12 6.62 -8.19
C LEU A 155 -0.53 6.15 -6.79
N ILE A 156 0.05 6.74 -5.74
CA ILE A 156 -0.22 6.32 -4.37
C ILE A 156 -1.66 6.63 -3.95
N ILE A 157 -2.22 7.77 -4.35
CA ILE A 157 -3.63 8.09 -4.09
C ILE A 157 -4.53 7.07 -4.78
N HIS A 158 -4.24 6.70 -6.02
CA HIS A 158 -4.99 5.67 -6.75
C HIS A 158 -4.96 4.34 -5.99
N MET A 159 -3.78 3.91 -5.54
CA MET A 159 -3.63 2.70 -4.71
C MET A 159 -4.42 2.77 -3.41
N PHE A 160 -4.37 3.91 -2.70
CA PHE A 160 -5.12 4.13 -1.46
C PHE A 160 -6.63 3.99 -1.68
N VAL A 161 -7.16 4.64 -2.72
CA VAL A 161 -8.59 4.58 -3.06
C VAL A 161 -8.99 3.14 -3.39
N HIS A 162 -8.18 2.42 -4.18
CA HIS A 162 -8.44 1.01 -4.46
C HIS A 162 -8.48 0.16 -3.18
N ALA A 163 -7.55 0.39 -2.26
CA ALA A 163 -7.50 -0.31 -0.97
C ALA A 163 -8.76 -0.10 -0.13
N VAL A 164 -9.25 1.14 -0.08
CA VAL A 164 -10.37 1.53 0.80
C VAL A 164 -11.71 1.03 0.29
N PHE A 165 -11.90 1.00 -1.04
CA PHE A 165 -13.20 0.65 -1.64
C PHE A 165 -13.30 -0.81 -2.08
N TYR A 166 -12.19 -1.45 -2.43
CA TYR A 166 -12.18 -2.81 -2.99
C TYR A 166 -11.39 -3.82 -2.15
N GLY A 167 -10.73 -3.38 -1.07
CA GLY A 167 -10.11 -4.26 -0.09
C GLY A 167 -10.99 -4.44 1.14
#